data_AF-A0A7T0JQV9-F1
#
_entry.id   AF-A0A7T0JQV9-F1
#
_cell.length_a   1.000
_cell.length_b   1.000
_cell.length_c   1.000
_cell.angle_alpha   90.00
_cell.angle_beta   90.00
_cell.angle_gamma   90.00
#
_symmetry.space_group_name_H-M   'P 1'
#
loop_
_entity.id
_entity.type
_entity.pdbx_description
1 polymer ?
#
loop_
_entity_poly.entity_id
_entity_poly.type
_entity_poly.pdbx_seq_one_letter_code
_entity_poly.pdbx_strand_id
1 'polypeptide(L)' 'MKFNPCIDQCTKEGTHCEGCGRSHLEIAGTKQIVQAAVAFIQEQQYDNPEEFVAAISKSILKKLQKQ' A
#
# COMPACT_ATOMS: atom_id res chain seq x y z
N MET A 1 1.37 7.84 14.58
CA MET A 1 2.61 7.68 13.77
C MET A 1 2.39 8.34 12.41
N LYS A 2 3.42 8.89 11.76
CA LYS A 2 3.32 9.37 10.37
C LYS A 2 3.68 8.22 9.43
N PHE A 3 2.88 8.02 8.38
CA PHE A 3 3.22 7.09 7.31
C PHE A 3 4.34 7.70 6.46
N ASN A 4 5.44 6.96 6.29
CA ASN A 4 6.55 7.33 5.42
C ASN A 4 6.65 6.30 4.28
N PRO A 5 6.54 6.71 3.01
CA PRO A 5 6.72 5.77 1.90
C PRO A 5 8.12 5.13 1.94
N CYS A 6 8.21 3.87 1.54
CA CYS A 6 9.51 3.22 1.42
C CYS A 6 10.28 3.83 0.25
N ILE A 7 11.57 4.08 0.42
CA ILE A 7 12.47 4.64 -0.60
C ILE A 7 13.29 3.54 -1.31
N ASP A 8 12.73 2.33 -1.39
CA ASP A 8 13.38 1.11 -1.90
C ASP A 8 14.68 0.67 -1.19
N GLN A 9 15.08 1.36 -0.12
CA GLN A 9 16.18 0.97 0.78
C GLN A 9 15.66 0.11 1.94
N CYS A 10 14.77 -0.84 1.66
CA CYS A 10 14.16 -1.64 2.72
C CYS A 10 15.16 -2.64 3.28
N THR A 11 15.59 -2.44 4.53
CA THR A 11 16.43 -3.40 5.23
C THR A 11 15.59 -4.55 5.76
N LYS A 12 16.18 -5.75 5.79
CA LYS A 12 15.52 -7.00 6.24
C LYS A 12 15.94 -7.41 7.65
N GLU A 13 16.94 -6.73 8.22
CA GLU A 13 17.45 -7.01 9.55
C GLU A 13 16.73 -6.16 10.60
N GLY A 14 16.63 -6.68 11.82
CA GLY A 14 15.92 -6.01 12.92
C GLY A 14 14.39 -6.10 12.83
N THR A 15 13.71 -5.24 13.59
CA THR A 15 12.23 -5.16 13.64
C THR A 15 11.66 -4.02 12.81
N HIS A 16 12.53 -3.10 12.35
CA HIS A 16 12.19 -1.90 11.62
C HIS A 16 13.09 -1.77 10.39
N CYS A 17 12.52 -1.21 9.33
CA CYS A 17 13.27 -0.83 8.14
C CYS A 17 14.09 0.44 8.44
N GLU A 18 15.39 0.38 8.18
CA GLU A 18 16.31 1.51 8.40
C GLU A 18 16.09 2.64 7.38
N GLY A 19 15.59 2.32 6.17
CA GLY A 19 15.34 3.31 5.11
C GLY A 19 14.09 4.16 5.34
N CYS A 20 13.00 3.59 5.86
CA CYS A 20 11.73 4.32 6.05
C CYS A 20 11.28 4.43 7.52
N GLY A 21 11.98 3.77 8.44
CA GLY A 21 11.69 3.78 9.87
C GLY A 21 10.44 2.99 10.28
N ARG A 22 9.76 2.34 9.33
CA ARG A 22 8.52 1.58 9.58
C ARG A 22 8.84 0.17 10.08
N SER A 23 7.98 -0.38 10.93
CA SER A 23 8.13 -1.77 11.35
C SER A 23 7.96 -2.72 10.17
N HIS A 24 8.68 -3.85 10.17
CA HIS A 24 8.50 -4.86 9.12
C HIS A 24 7.08 -5.43 9.09
N LEU A 25 6.39 -5.46 10.23
CA LEU A 25 4.98 -5.86 10.31
C LEU A 25 4.09 -4.89 9.53
N GLU A 26 4.29 -3.59 9.69
CA GLU A 26 3.54 -2.56 8.96
C GLU A 26 3.81 -2.62 7.45
N ILE A 27 5.07 -2.88 7.07
CA ILE A 27 5.48 -3.04 5.68
C ILE A 27 4.84 -4.29 5.07
N ALA A 28 4.84 -5.42 5.79
CA ALA A 28 4.18 -6.64 5.36
C ALA A 28 2.67 -6.44 5.15
N GLY A 29 1.99 -5.77 6.07
CA GLY A 29 0.57 -5.43 5.92
C GLY A 29 0.30 -4.53 4.72
N THR A 30 1.16 -3.53 4.48
CA THR A 30 1.05 -2.67 3.29
C THR A 30 1.23 -3.46 2.00
N LYS A 31 2.19 -4.38 1.97
CA LYS A 31 2.45 -5.24 0.81
C LYS A 31 1.25 -6.14 0.52
N GLN A 32 0.60 -6.70 1.54
CA GLN A 32 -0.61 -7.51 1.37
C GLN A 32 -1.76 -6.71 0.73
N ILE A 33 -1.95 -5.45 1.13
CA ILE A 33 -2.96 -4.57 0.53
C ILE A 33 -2.68 -4.35 -0.97
N VAL A 34 -1.42 -4.06 -1.32
CA VAL A 34 -1.01 -3.87 -2.72
C VAL A 34 -1.21 -5.15 -3.53
N GLN A 35 -0.81 -6.30 -2.99
CA GLN A 35 -0.99 -7.60 -3.66
C GLN A 35 -2.47 -7.93 -3.91
N ALA A 36 -3.34 -7.67 -2.93
CA ALA A 36 -4.78 -7.87 -3.10
C ALA A 36 -5.37 -6.96 -4.19
N ALA A 37 -4.95 -5.69 -4.23
CA ALA A 37 -5.39 -4.76 -5.29
C ALA A 37 -4.90 -5.21 -6.68
N VAL A 38 -3.64 -5.65 -6.80
CA VAL A 38 -3.08 -6.16 -8.06
C VAL A 38 -3.82 -7.41 -8.52
N ALA A 39 -4.05 -8.38 -7.62
CA ALA A 39 -4.79 -9.60 -7.96
C ALA A 39 -6.20 -9.27 -8.48
N PHE A 40 -6.90 -8.36 -7.81
CA PHE A 40 -8.23 -7.92 -8.25
C PHE A 40 -8.21 -7.27 -9.64
N ILE A 41 -7.25 -6.36 -9.90
CA ILE A 41 -7.11 -5.72 -11.22
C ILE A 41 -6.86 -6.76 -12.30
N GLN A 42 -6.00 -7.75 -12.03
CA GLN A 42 -5.67 -8.82 -12.97
C GLN A 42 -6.87 -9.73 -13.26
N GLU A 43 -7.64 -10.09 -12.23
CA GLU A 43 -8.87 -10.89 -12.38
C GLU A 43 -9.93 -10.18 -13.23
N GLN A 44 -10.04 -8.86 -13.09
CA GLN A 44 -11.00 -8.05 -13.86
C GLN A 44 -10.51 -7.72 -15.26
N GLN A 45 -9.24 -7.99 -15.58
CA GLN A 45 -8.61 -7.70 -16.87
C GLN A 45 -8.83 -6.25 -17.32
N TYR A 46 -8.69 -5.28 -16.40
CA TYR A 46 -8.88 -3.88 -16.74
C TYR A 46 -7.81 -3.39 -17.73
N ASP A 47 -8.25 -2.74 -18.81
CA ASP A 47 -7.37 -2.10 -19.79
C ASP A 47 -6.82 -0.73 -19.30
N ASN A 48 -7.36 -0.22 -18.18
CA ASN A 48 -7.02 1.07 -17.56
C ASN A 48 -6.80 0.97 -16.04
N PRO A 49 -5.83 0.16 -15.58
CA PRO A 49 -5.59 -0.10 -14.15
C PRO A 49 -5.29 1.15 -13.31
N GLU A 50 -4.76 2.21 -13.93
CA GLU A 50 -4.48 3.50 -13.27
C GLU A 50 -5.75 4.19 -12.75
N GLU A 51 -6.86 4.11 -13.50
CA GLU A 51 -8.13 4.72 -13.11
C GLU A 51 -8.73 3.99 -11.90
N PHE A 52 -8.60 2.66 -11.85
CA PHE A 52 -8.98 1.86 -10.69
C PHE A 52 -8.18 2.27 -9.45
N VAL A 53 -6.85 2.39 -9.56
CA VAL A 53 -6.00 2.80 -8.44
C VAL A 53 -6.38 4.20 -7.94
N ALA A 54 -6.65 5.14 -8.85
CA ALA A 54 -7.09 6.49 -8.50
C ALA A 54 -8.47 6.48 -7.80
N ALA A 55 -9.41 5.67 -8.28
CA ALA A 55 -10.74 5.53 -7.68
C ALA A 55 -10.71 4.91 -6.28
N ILE A 56 -9.87 3.89 -6.07
CA ILE A 56 -9.65 3.25 -4.77
C ILE A 56 -9.05 4.24 -3.77
N SER A 57 -8.00 4.97 -4.17
CA SER A 57 -7.36 6.00 -3.33
C SER A 57 -8.38 7.04 -2.84
N LYS A 58 -9.17 7.60 -3.75
CA LYS A 58 -10.26 8.54 -3.42
C LYS A 58 -11.30 7.91 -2.48
N SER A 59 -11.68 6.65 -2.73
CA SER A 59 -12.68 5.94 -1.94
C SER A 59 -12.21 5.66 -0.51
N ILE A 60 -10.94 5.28 -0.32
CA ILE A 60 -10.33 5.08 0.99
C ILE A 60 -10.35 6.39 1.80
N LEU A 61 -9.87 7.49 1.21
CA LEU A 61 -9.85 8.80 1.87
C LEU A 61 -11.26 9.27 2.26
N LYS A 62 -12.23 9.11 1.35
CA LYS A 62 -13.63 9.47 1.61
C LYS A 62 -14.25 8.65 2.75
N LYS A 63 -13.91 7.36 2.87
CA LYS A 63 -14.39 6.50 3.97
C LYS A 63 -13.76 6.87 5.31
N LEU A 64 -12.49 7.27 5.32
CA LEU A 64 -11.80 7.75 6.54
C LEU A 64 -12.38 9.07 7.06
N GLN A 65 -12.84 9.96 6.18
CA GLN A 65 -13.46 11.24 6.56
C GLN A 65 -14.90 11.11 7.08
N LYS A 66 -15.55 9.96 6.85
CA LYS A 66 -16.94 9.68 7.26
C LYS A 66 -17.03 8.91 8.59
N GLN A 67 -15.91 8.69 9.27
CA GLN A 67 -15.89 8.27 10.67
C GLN A 67 -16.00 9.49 11.58
#